data_AF-A0A662KTI1-F1
#
_entry.id   AF-A0A662KTI1-F1
#
_cell.length_a   1.000
_cell.length_b   1.000
_cell.length_c   1.000
_cell.angle_alpha   90.00
_cell.angle_beta   90.00
_cell.angle_gamma   90.00
#
_symmetry.space_group_name_H-M   'P 1'
#
loop_
_entity.id
_entity.type
_entity.pdbx_description
1 polymer ?
#
loop_
_entity_poly.entity_id
_entity_poly.type
_entity_poly.pdbx_seq_one_letter_code
_entity_poly.pdbx_strand_id
1 'polypeptide(L)'
;RYLYVQGKISEEEYRKYLARARIPAEWHDLFVELANLERMRKSREEEAKERSLTYTQYAQAFRRGIIGAEEFKAKLLDLGFSEESADILVAVEEDRKYQRLEEALLDALDDLYRYGILDDTTYVQMLREAGASDYEVSLRKKIADLRRLRRRRRLTTSQILRALKGGIVDVGTAVEYLRALGYGDFEISVLLQLYAAEMFGVSAG
;
A
#
# COMPACT_ATOMS: atom_id res chain seq x y z
N ARG A 1 -39.43 -6.29 35.47
CA ARG A 1 -39.13 -7.10 34.26
C ARG A 1 -37.65 -7.00 33.84
N TYR A 2 -37.12 -5.81 33.56
CA TYR A 2 -35.74 -5.60 33.07
C TYR A 2 -34.65 -6.40 33.80
N LEU A 3 -34.59 -6.34 35.14
CA LEU A 3 -33.56 -7.05 35.93
C LEU A 3 -33.59 -8.57 35.73
N TYR A 4 -34.79 -9.16 35.63
CA TYR A 4 -34.96 -10.57 35.35
C TYR A 4 -34.52 -10.91 33.92
N VAL A 5 -34.93 -10.11 32.92
CA VAL A 5 -34.49 -10.30 31.53
C VAL A 5 -32.97 -10.26 31.39
N GLN A 6 -32.29 -9.38 32.14
CA GLN A 6 -30.82 -9.29 32.21
C GLN A 6 -30.15 -10.38 33.05
N GLY A 7 -30.90 -11.31 33.66
CA GLY A 7 -30.33 -12.37 34.50
C GLY A 7 -29.80 -11.92 35.86
N LYS A 8 -30.11 -10.67 36.27
CA LYS A 8 -29.63 -10.10 37.53
C LYS A 8 -30.44 -10.54 38.76
N ILE A 9 -31.61 -11.13 38.54
CA ILE A 9 -32.48 -11.70 39.58
C ILE A 9 -33.09 -13.01 39.08
N SER A 10 -33.43 -13.89 40.02
CA SER A 10 -34.14 -15.15 39.78
C SER A 10 -35.62 -14.93 39.45
N GLU A 11 -36.29 -15.97 38.93
CA GLU A 11 -37.74 -15.93 38.69
C GLU A 11 -38.52 -15.74 40.00
N GLU A 12 -38.09 -16.39 41.07
CA GLU A 12 -38.67 -16.25 42.41
C GLU A 12 -38.60 -14.80 42.92
N GLU A 13 -37.45 -14.15 42.75
CA GLU A 13 -37.30 -12.72 43.07
C GLU A 13 -38.16 -11.84 42.17
N TYR A 14 -38.25 -12.18 40.88
CA TYR A 14 -39.12 -11.45 39.95
C TYR A 14 -40.59 -11.54 40.35
N ARG A 15 -41.08 -12.73 40.72
CA ARG A 15 -42.44 -12.95 41.25
C ARG A 15 -42.68 -12.20 42.56
N LYS A 16 -41.70 -12.16 43.47
CA LYS A 16 -41.76 -11.30 44.68
C LYS A 16 -41.94 -9.82 44.33
N TYR A 17 -41.26 -9.33 43.29
CA TYR A 17 -41.45 -7.96 42.81
C TYR A 17 -42.82 -7.72 42.16
N LEU A 18 -43.36 -8.69 41.41
CA LEU A 18 -44.72 -8.61 40.86
C LEU A 18 -45.77 -8.54 41.98
N ALA A 19 -45.62 -9.37 43.03
CA ALA A 19 -46.48 -9.34 44.21
C ALA A 19 -46.40 -8.00 44.96
N ARG A 20 -45.17 -7.47 45.16
CA ARG A 20 -44.96 -6.16 45.79
C ARG A 20 -45.55 -5.01 44.97
N ALA A 21 -45.58 -5.15 43.65
CA ALA A 21 -46.22 -4.23 42.73
C ALA A 21 -47.76 -4.41 42.66
N ARG A 22 -48.34 -5.30 43.48
CA ARG A 22 -49.78 -5.62 43.53
C ARG A 22 -50.35 -6.16 42.21
N ILE A 23 -49.52 -6.80 41.39
CA ILE A 23 -49.99 -7.57 40.24
C ILE A 23 -50.71 -8.83 40.79
N PRO A 24 -51.95 -9.14 40.38
CA PRO A 24 -52.65 -10.33 40.87
C PRO A 24 -51.90 -11.61 40.51
N ALA A 25 -51.96 -12.61 41.40
CA ALA A 25 -51.14 -13.81 41.33
C ALA A 25 -51.40 -14.61 40.05
N GLU A 26 -52.64 -14.64 39.55
CA GLU A 26 -53.01 -15.31 38.30
C GLU A 26 -52.29 -14.75 37.06
N TRP A 27 -51.77 -13.52 37.13
CA TRP A 27 -51.02 -12.91 36.03
C TRP A 27 -49.51 -13.15 36.10
N HIS A 28 -48.99 -13.68 37.22
CA HIS A 28 -47.54 -13.78 37.42
C HIS A 28 -46.90 -14.69 36.36
N ASP A 29 -47.55 -15.79 36.00
CA ASP A 29 -47.09 -16.70 34.97
C ASP A 29 -46.98 -16.02 33.61
N LEU A 30 -48.00 -15.23 33.23
CA LEU A 30 -47.99 -14.45 32.00
C LEU A 30 -46.82 -13.44 31.98
N PHE A 31 -46.56 -12.75 33.09
CA PHE A 31 -45.45 -11.79 33.18
C PHE A 31 -44.08 -12.45 33.15
N VAL A 32 -43.95 -13.66 33.67
CA VAL A 32 -42.74 -14.48 33.57
C VAL A 32 -42.53 -14.94 32.13
N GLU A 33 -43.58 -15.44 31.47
CA GLU A 33 -43.54 -15.88 30.08
C GLU A 33 -43.13 -14.74 29.14
N LEU A 34 -43.75 -13.56 29.29
CA LEU A 34 -43.38 -12.35 28.53
C LEU A 34 -41.91 -11.96 28.74
N ALA A 35 -41.40 -12.10 29.95
CA ALA A 35 -40.01 -11.78 30.26
C ALA A 35 -39.03 -12.83 29.70
N ASN A 36 -39.41 -14.11 29.69
CA ASN A 36 -38.65 -15.17 29.06
C ASN A 36 -38.59 -15.00 27.53
N LEU A 37 -39.70 -14.63 26.90
CA LEU A 37 -39.74 -14.28 25.47
C LEU A 37 -38.83 -13.11 25.14
N GLU A 38 -38.82 -12.07 25.97
CA GLU A 38 -37.93 -10.91 25.79
C GLU A 38 -36.45 -11.29 25.95
N ARG A 39 -36.12 -12.14 26.93
CA ARG A 39 -34.77 -12.68 27.12
C ARG A 39 -34.33 -13.51 25.90
N MET A 40 -35.19 -14.40 25.39
CA MET A 40 -34.90 -15.20 24.19
C MET A 40 -34.69 -14.36 22.94
N ARG A 41 -35.46 -13.26 22.77
CA ARG A 41 -35.25 -12.33 21.63
C ARG A 41 -33.89 -11.65 21.74
N LYS A 42 -33.58 -11.12 22.92
CA LYS A 42 -32.32 -10.42 23.16
C LYS A 42 -31.11 -11.34 22.95
N SER A 43 -31.16 -12.59 23.43
CA SER A 43 -30.07 -13.55 23.24
C SER A 43 -29.85 -13.91 21.77
N ARG A 44 -30.93 -14.11 20.99
CA ARG A 44 -30.82 -14.38 19.55
C ARG A 44 -30.24 -13.20 18.78
N GLU A 45 -30.61 -11.96 19.15
CA GLU A 45 -30.05 -10.75 18.56
C GLU A 45 -28.56 -10.60 18.87
N GLU A 46 -28.13 -10.93 20.09
CA GLU A 46 -26.72 -10.91 20.51
C GLU A 46 -25.91 -12.00 19.78
N GLU A 47 -26.41 -13.24 19.70
CA GLU A 47 -25.77 -14.32 18.93
C GLU A 47 -25.67 -14.01 17.43
N ALA A 48 -26.71 -13.40 16.85
CA ALA A 48 -26.70 -12.99 15.44
C ALA A 48 -25.65 -11.90 15.18
N LYS A 49 -25.50 -10.95 16.11
CA LYS A 49 -24.45 -9.92 16.04
C LYS A 49 -23.04 -10.50 16.20
N GLU A 50 -22.83 -11.45 17.10
CA GLU A 50 -21.53 -12.13 17.24
C GLU A 50 -21.14 -12.92 15.98
N ARG A 51 -22.12 -13.45 15.24
CA ARG A 51 -21.89 -14.20 14.00
C ARG A 51 -21.87 -13.34 12.74
N SER A 52 -22.20 -12.05 12.83
CA SER A 52 -22.18 -11.15 11.68
C SER A 52 -20.75 -10.69 11.38
N LEU A 53 -20.32 -10.86 10.13
CA LEU A 53 -19.08 -10.27 9.67
C LEU A 53 -19.18 -8.74 9.70
N THR A 54 -18.07 -8.09 10.04
CA THR A 54 -17.94 -6.63 10.05
C THR A 54 -17.77 -6.08 8.63
N TYR A 55 -17.96 -4.77 8.46
CA TYR A 55 -17.61 -4.03 7.25
C TYR A 55 -16.23 -4.45 6.69
N THR A 56 -15.20 -4.45 7.55
CA THR A 56 -13.82 -4.74 7.14
C THR A 56 -13.65 -6.14 6.57
N GLN A 57 -14.36 -7.12 7.12
CA GLN A 57 -14.32 -8.51 6.64
C GLN A 57 -15.01 -8.64 5.28
N TYR A 58 -16.16 -8.00 5.08
CA TYR A 58 -16.82 -7.96 3.77
C TYR A 58 -15.99 -7.22 2.72
N ALA A 59 -15.43 -6.05 3.06
CA ALA A 59 -14.55 -5.31 2.17
C ALA A 59 -13.31 -6.13 1.77
N GLN A 60 -12.74 -6.90 2.69
CA GLN A 60 -11.65 -7.82 2.38
C GLN A 60 -12.08 -8.96 1.45
N ALA A 61 -13.25 -9.55 1.67
CA ALA A 61 -13.80 -10.58 0.78
C ALA A 61 -14.04 -10.04 -0.63
N PHE A 62 -14.59 -8.83 -0.75
CA PHE A 62 -14.83 -8.15 -2.03
C PHE A 62 -13.54 -7.85 -2.79
N ARG A 63 -12.55 -7.23 -2.13
CA ARG A 63 -11.23 -6.96 -2.75
C ARG A 63 -10.53 -8.25 -3.21
N ARG A 64 -10.78 -9.38 -2.54
CA ARG A 64 -10.22 -10.70 -2.92
C ARG A 64 -11.06 -11.43 -3.98
N GLY A 65 -12.18 -10.84 -4.43
CA GLY A 65 -13.09 -11.46 -5.40
C GLY A 65 -13.86 -12.67 -4.86
N ILE A 66 -13.93 -12.83 -3.53
CA ILE A 66 -14.72 -13.90 -2.89
C ILE A 66 -16.22 -13.60 -3.03
N ILE A 67 -16.59 -12.32 -2.99
CA ILE A 67 -17.95 -11.82 -3.23
C ILE A 67 -17.92 -10.76 -4.34
N GLY A 68 -19.03 -10.62 -5.06
CA GLY A 68 -19.20 -9.61 -6.11
C GLY A 68 -19.65 -8.24 -5.60
N ALA A 69 -19.71 -7.24 -6.46
CA ALA A 69 -20.10 -5.87 -6.11
C ALA A 69 -21.55 -5.79 -5.58
N GLU A 70 -22.50 -6.43 -6.25
CA GLU A 70 -23.91 -6.50 -5.83
C GLU A 70 -24.07 -7.17 -4.47
N GLU A 71 -23.34 -8.27 -4.25
CA GLU A 71 -23.37 -8.98 -2.96
C GLU A 71 -22.74 -8.12 -1.86
N PHE A 72 -21.63 -7.44 -2.15
CA PHE A 72 -21.01 -6.52 -1.20
C PHE A 72 -21.95 -5.36 -0.83
N LYS A 73 -22.62 -4.75 -1.82
CA LYS A 73 -23.64 -3.71 -1.60
C LYS A 73 -24.77 -4.22 -0.69
N ALA A 74 -25.32 -5.41 -0.97
CA ALA A 74 -26.36 -6.01 -0.14
C ALA A 74 -25.91 -6.20 1.31
N LYS A 75 -24.66 -6.65 1.54
CA LYS A 75 -24.10 -6.79 2.89
C LYS A 75 -23.91 -5.46 3.62
N LEU A 76 -23.60 -4.38 2.89
CA LEU A 76 -23.54 -3.04 3.48
C LEU A 76 -24.92 -2.54 3.91
N LEU A 77 -25.96 -2.81 3.10
CA LEU A 77 -27.34 -2.49 3.48
C LEU A 77 -27.79 -3.28 4.72
N ASP A 78 -27.45 -4.57 4.80
CA ASP A 78 -27.72 -5.42 5.98
C ASP A 78 -27.02 -4.89 7.26
N LEU A 79 -25.85 -4.25 7.10
CA LEU A 79 -25.11 -3.60 8.19
C LEU A 79 -25.68 -2.22 8.57
N GLY A 80 -26.70 -1.73 7.86
CA GLY A 80 -27.39 -0.47 8.14
C GLY A 80 -26.83 0.76 7.43
N PHE A 81 -25.96 0.60 6.43
CA PHE A 81 -25.56 1.72 5.57
C PHE A 81 -26.73 2.14 4.66
N SER A 82 -26.82 3.44 4.35
CA SER A 82 -27.77 3.92 3.34
C SER A 82 -27.37 3.43 1.95
N GLU A 83 -28.32 3.41 1.01
CA GLU A 83 -28.06 3.03 -0.38
C GLU A 83 -26.94 3.86 -1.02
N GLU A 84 -27.00 5.17 -0.87
CA GLU A 84 -25.94 6.10 -1.33
C GLU A 84 -24.58 5.80 -0.69
N SER A 85 -24.53 5.53 0.62
CA SER A 85 -23.27 5.20 1.30
C SER A 85 -22.72 3.86 0.82
N ALA A 86 -23.59 2.87 0.61
CA ALA A 86 -23.19 1.56 0.12
C ALA A 86 -22.61 1.66 -1.29
N ASP A 87 -23.22 2.46 -2.18
CA ASP A 87 -22.69 2.71 -3.53
C ASP A 87 -21.30 3.36 -3.51
N ILE A 88 -21.11 4.38 -2.67
CA ILE A 88 -19.79 5.02 -2.50
C ILE A 88 -18.75 4.02 -2.00
N LEU A 89 -19.10 3.21 -0.99
CA LEU A 89 -18.18 2.22 -0.41
C LEU A 89 -17.81 1.12 -1.40
N VAL A 90 -18.75 0.66 -2.24
CA VAL A 90 -18.47 -0.29 -3.33
C VAL A 90 -17.45 0.32 -4.29
N ALA A 91 -17.69 1.54 -4.77
CA ALA A 91 -16.78 2.22 -5.69
C ALA A 91 -15.37 2.43 -5.10
N VAL A 92 -15.28 2.85 -3.83
CA VAL A 92 -14.00 3.02 -3.13
C VAL A 92 -13.25 1.69 -2.98
N GLU A 93 -13.93 0.62 -2.61
CA GLU A 93 -13.27 -0.67 -2.43
C GLU A 93 -12.93 -1.35 -3.77
N GLU A 94 -13.66 -1.03 -4.84
CA GLU A 94 -13.35 -1.45 -6.20
C GLU A 94 -12.09 -0.75 -6.72
N ASP A 95 -11.99 0.57 -6.55
CA ASP A 95 -10.78 1.34 -6.85
C ASP A 95 -9.55 0.80 -6.10
N ARG A 96 -9.70 0.53 -4.79
CA ARG A 96 -8.64 -0.08 -3.96
C ARG A 96 -8.23 -1.50 -4.38
N LYS A 97 -9.14 -2.25 -5.02
CA LYS A 97 -8.86 -3.61 -5.48
C LYS A 97 -7.80 -3.60 -6.57
N TYR A 98 -7.85 -2.61 -7.46
CA TYR A 98 -6.96 -2.54 -8.62
C TYR A 98 -5.71 -1.67 -8.37
N GLN A 99 -5.80 -0.64 -7.51
CA GLN A 99 -4.69 0.25 -7.18
C GLN A 99 -3.39 -0.48 -6.79
N ARG A 100 -3.44 -1.52 -5.96
CA ARG A 100 -2.21 -2.21 -5.53
C ARG A 100 -1.50 -2.96 -6.65
N LEU A 101 -2.26 -3.51 -7.59
CA LEU A 101 -1.69 -4.22 -8.74
C LEU A 101 -1.15 -3.23 -9.77
N GLU A 102 -1.86 -2.12 -9.98
CA GLU A 102 -1.43 -1.01 -10.83
C GLU A 102 -0.14 -0.39 -10.30
N GLU A 103 -0.08 -0.04 -9.01
CA GLU A 103 1.14 0.49 -8.37
C GLU A 103 2.32 -0.48 -8.53
N ALA A 104 2.11 -1.78 -8.28
CA ALA A 104 3.15 -2.78 -8.43
C ALA A 104 3.63 -2.92 -9.89
N LEU A 105 2.71 -2.79 -10.86
CA LEU A 105 3.05 -2.81 -12.29
C LEU A 105 3.86 -1.57 -12.66
N LEU A 106 3.43 -0.38 -12.24
CA LEU A 106 4.15 0.88 -12.49
C LEU A 106 5.57 0.84 -11.92
N ASP A 107 5.74 0.32 -10.69
CA ASP A 107 7.06 0.16 -10.06
C ASP A 107 7.95 -0.86 -10.81
N ALA A 108 7.37 -1.95 -11.31
CA ALA A 108 8.10 -2.90 -12.14
C ALA A 108 8.57 -2.27 -13.47
N LEU A 109 7.73 -1.44 -14.10
CA LEU A 109 8.07 -0.71 -15.32
C LEU A 109 9.20 0.30 -15.07
N ASP A 110 9.13 1.07 -13.97
CA ASP A 110 10.19 1.99 -13.52
C ASP A 110 11.53 1.25 -13.43
N ASP A 111 11.51 0.03 -12.88
CA ASP A 111 12.69 -0.81 -12.72
C ASP A 111 13.24 -1.31 -14.05
N LEU A 112 12.41 -1.89 -14.90
CA LEU A 112 12.82 -2.39 -16.22
C LEU A 112 13.43 -1.27 -17.07
N TYR A 113 12.82 -0.09 -17.06
CA TYR A 113 13.37 1.09 -17.71
C TYR A 113 14.68 1.53 -17.07
N ARG A 114 14.78 1.55 -15.73
CA ARG A 114 16.01 1.88 -15.01
C ARG A 114 17.16 0.91 -15.32
N TYR A 115 16.88 -0.37 -15.54
CA TYR A 115 17.86 -1.36 -15.98
C TYR A 115 18.18 -1.29 -17.48
N GLY A 116 17.42 -0.50 -18.24
CA GLY A 116 17.57 -0.35 -19.68
C GLY A 116 17.08 -1.51 -20.51
N ILE A 117 16.18 -2.30 -19.95
CA ILE A 117 15.45 -3.32 -20.67
C ILE A 117 14.38 -2.66 -21.55
N LEU A 118 13.79 -1.55 -21.09
CA LEU A 118 12.84 -0.74 -21.87
C LEU A 118 13.52 0.51 -22.43
N ASP A 119 13.15 0.86 -23.66
CA ASP A 119 13.41 2.17 -24.24
C ASP A 119 12.35 3.21 -23.80
N ASP A 120 12.62 4.49 -24.10
CA ASP A 120 11.78 5.62 -23.68
C ASP A 120 10.35 5.52 -24.23
N THR A 121 10.20 5.09 -25.48
CA THR A 121 8.91 5.01 -26.16
C THR A 121 8.04 3.91 -25.54
N THR A 122 8.62 2.72 -25.40
CA THR A 122 7.95 1.54 -24.80
C THR A 122 7.60 1.81 -23.35
N TYR A 123 8.50 2.40 -22.57
CA TYR A 123 8.24 2.75 -21.18
C TYR A 123 7.07 3.73 -21.02
N VAL A 124 7.07 4.82 -21.79
CA VAL A 124 5.97 5.81 -21.77
C VAL A 124 4.64 5.19 -22.17
N GLN A 125 4.64 4.33 -23.20
CA GLN A 125 3.43 3.64 -23.64
C GLN A 125 2.89 2.71 -22.54
N MET A 126 3.75 1.87 -21.95
CA MET A 126 3.33 0.91 -20.92
C MET A 126 2.82 1.60 -19.64
N LEU A 127 3.40 2.74 -19.25
CA LEU A 127 2.87 3.52 -18.12
C LEU A 127 1.44 4.03 -18.40
N ARG A 128 1.17 4.51 -19.61
CA ARG A 128 -0.18 4.96 -20.00
C ARG A 128 -1.18 3.82 -20.05
N GLU A 129 -0.78 2.68 -20.60
CA GLU A 129 -1.62 1.47 -20.63
C GLU A 129 -1.91 0.93 -19.22
N ALA A 130 -0.98 1.12 -18.28
CA ALA A 130 -1.15 0.80 -16.87
C ALA A 130 -1.99 1.83 -16.08
N GLY A 131 -2.56 2.85 -16.75
CA GLY A 131 -3.46 3.83 -16.13
C GLY A 131 -2.78 5.10 -15.59
N ALA A 132 -1.47 5.27 -15.76
CA ALA A 132 -0.79 6.47 -15.30
C ALA A 132 -1.24 7.70 -16.12
N SER A 133 -1.57 8.79 -15.42
CA SER A 133 -1.89 10.07 -16.06
C SER A 133 -0.69 10.65 -16.82
N ASP A 134 -0.91 11.52 -17.81
CA ASP A 134 0.19 12.17 -18.54
C ASP A 134 1.17 12.93 -17.61
N TYR A 135 0.65 13.54 -16.54
CA TYR A 135 1.48 14.18 -15.53
C TYR A 135 2.36 13.15 -14.79
N GLU A 136 1.78 12.03 -14.35
CA GLU A 136 2.51 10.96 -13.68
C GLU A 136 3.57 10.33 -14.59
N VAL A 137 3.24 10.05 -15.84
CA VAL A 137 4.16 9.56 -16.87
C VAL A 137 5.37 10.50 -16.99
N SER A 138 5.12 11.81 -17.09
CA SER A 138 6.19 12.81 -17.19
C SER A 138 7.12 12.81 -15.97
N LEU A 139 6.55 12.70 -14.77
CA LEU A 139 7.28 12.72 -13.51
C LEU A 139 8.08 11.44 -13.31
N ARG A 140 7.46 10.27 -13.51
CA ARG A 140 8.11 8.96 -13.45
C ARG A 140 9.27 8.87 -14.43
N LYS A 141 9.09 9.33 -15.68
CA LYS A 141 10.17 9.40 -16.66
C LYS A 141 11.34 10.25 -16.17
N LYS A 142 11.07 11.47 -15.68
CA LYS A 142 12.11 12.35 -15.15
C LYS A 142 12.87 11.72 -13.98
N ILE A 143 12.15 11.09 -13.05
CA ILE A 143 12.74 10.39 -11.90
C ILE A 143 13.61 9.22 -12.38
N ALA A 144 13.11 8.41 -13.30
CA ALA A 144 13.83 7.23 -13.78
C ALA A 144 15.06 7.60 -14.61
N ASP A 145 15.00 8.67 -15.42
CA ASP A 145 16.14 9.23 -16.15
C ASP A 145 17.25 9.70 -15.20
N LEU A 146 16.89 10.45 -14.14
CA LEU A 146 17.83 10.86 -13.10
C LEU A 146 18.46 9.66 -12.38
N ARG A 147 17.66 8.61 -12.10
CA ARG A 147 18.15 7.37 -11.50
C ARG A 147 19.10 6.60 -12.43
N ARG A 148 18.82 6.54 -13.74
CA ARG A 148 19.71 5.92 -14.76
C ARG A 148 21.03 6.67 -14.87
N LEU A 149 21.00 8.00 -14.88
CA LEU A 149 22.21 8.83 -14.89
C LEU A 149 23.13 8.56 -13.69
N ARG A 150 22.54 8.38 -12.49
CA ARG A 150 23.30 7.99 -11.28
C ARG A 150 23.87 6.57 -11.36
N ARG A 151 23.25 5.67 -12.12
CA ARG A 151 23.62 4.24 -12.18
C ARG A 151 24.65 3.88 -13.26
N ARG A 152 24.90 4.73 -14.25
CA ARG A 152 26.04 4.54 -15.15
C ARG A 152 27.30 4.56 -14.28
N ARG A 153 27.85 3.37 -13.99
CA ARG A 153 29.09 3.22 -13.23
C ARG A 153 30.14 4.05 -13.94
N ARG A 154 30.56 5.14 -13.30
CA ARG A 154 31.66 5.92 -13.81
C ARG A 154 32.94 5.17 -13.49
N LEU A 155 33.87 5.17 -14.43
CA LEU A 155 35.22 4.71 -14.12
C LEU A 155 35.73 5.50 -12.93
N THR A 156 36.34 4.83 -11.96
CA THR A 156 37.08 5.49 -10.88
C THR A 156 38.30 6.21 -11.47
N THR A 157 38.84 7.21 -10.76
CA THR A 157 40.07 7.91 -11.15
C THR A 157 41.19 6.93 -11.51
N SER A 158 41.40 5.89 -10.70
CA SER A 158 42.42 4.86 -10.97
C SER A 158 42.12 4.01 -12.21
N GLN A 159 40.84 3.72 -12.50
CA GLN A 159 40.47 3.00 -13.73
C GLN A 159 40.67 3.86 -14.97
N ILE A 160 40.35 5.17 -14.90
CA ILE A 160 40.59 6.12 -16.00
C ILE A 160 42.09 6.22 -16.30
N LEU A 161 42.91 6.45 -15.27
CA LEU A 161 44.37 6.54 -15.44
C LEU A 161 44.96 5.23 -15.97
N ARG A 162 44.50 4.08 -15.47
CA ARG A 162 44.92 2.77 -16.00
C ARG A 162 44.51 2.56 -17.45
N ALA A 163 43.31 3.00 -17.85
CA ALA A 163 42.87 2.94 -19.24
C ALA A 163 43.72 3.83 -20.14
N LEU A 164 44.12 5.02 -19.66
CA LEU A 164 45.04 5.92 -20.34
C LEU A 164 46.43 5.27 -20.51
N LYS A 165 47.00 4.68 -19.46
CA LYS A 165 48.27 3.92 -19.55
C LYS A 165 48.19 2.75 -20.51
N GLY A 166 47.07 2.06 -20.53
CA GLY A 166 46.82 0.96 -21.46
C GLY A 166 46.61 1.42 -22.91
N GLY A 167 46.59 2.73 -23.19
CA GLY A 167 46.24 3.28 -24.50
C GLY A 167 44.80 2.98 -24.93
N ILE A 168 43.94 2.56 -23.99
CA ILE A 168 42.52 2.25 -24.23
C ILE A 168 41.73 3.54 -24.48
N VAL A 169 42.16 4.63 -23.85
CA VAL A 169 41.64 5.98 -24.07
C VAL A 169 42.80 6.94 -24.25
N ASP A 170 42.61 8.00 -25.03
CA ASP A 170 43.60 9.08 -25.17
C ASP A 170 43.51 10.09 -24.01
N VAL A 171 44.47 11.03 -23.96
CA VAL A 171 44.56 12.06 -22.91
C VAL A 171 43.32 12.96 -22.88
N GLY A 172 42.79 13.36 -24.04
CA GLY A 172 41.58 14.19 -24.12
C GLY A 172 40.37 13.47 -23.55
N THR A 173 40.18 12.20 -23.93
CA THR A 173 39.11 11.33 -23.38
C THR A 173 39.26 11.13 -21.87
N ALA A 174 40.50 10.97 -21.37
CA ALA A 174 40.75 10.87 -19.93
C ALA A 174 40.42 12.17 -19.17
N VAL A 175 40.74 13.34 -19.75
CA VAL A 175 40.38 14.66 -19.21
C VAL A 175 38.86 14.80 -19.11
N GLU A 176 38.11 14.40 -20.14
CA GLU A 176 36.65 14.44 -20.13
C GLU A 176 36.04 13.57 -19.03
N TYR A 177 36.55 12.34 -18.82
CA TYR A 177 36.09 11.48 -17.75
C TYR A 177 36.39 12.03 -16.36
N LEU A 178 37.58 12.60 -16.15
CA LEU A 178 37.93 13.22 -14.88
C LEU A 178 37.11 14.48 -14.61
N ARG A 179 36.86 15.31 -15.63
CA ARG A 179 35.95 16.47 -15.51
C ARG A 179 34.52 16.01 -15.19
N ALA A 180 34.06 14.92 -15.81
CA ALA A 180 32.77 14.35 -15.48
C ALA A 180 32.71 13.92 -14.01
N LEU A 181 33.77 13.32 -13.45
CA LEU A 181 33.85 12.98 -12.02
C LEU A 181 33.88 14.20 -11.08
N GLY A 182 34.01 15.42 -11.62
CA GLY A 182 33.95 16.67 -10.86
C GLY A 182 35.32 17.28 -10.54
N TYR A 183 36.41 16.81 -11.15
CA TYR A 183 37.72 17.42 -10.99
C TYR A 183 37.83 18.72 -11.81
N GLY A 184 38.48 19.73 -11.23
CA GLY A 184 38.85 20.96 -11.93
C GLY A 184 40.06 20.76 -12.84
N ASP A 185 40.27 21.69 -13.79
CA ASP A 185 41.35 21.56 -14.79
C ASP A 185 42.75 21.48 -14.16
N PHE A 186 42.96 22.18 -13.03
CA PHE A 186 44.21 22.11 -12.28
C PHE A 186 44.44 20.72 -11.68
N GLU A 187 43.45 20.16 -10.97
CA GLU A 187 43.55 18.82 -10.37
C GLU A 187 43.73 17.73 -11.44
N ILE A 188 43.06 17.88 -12.59
CA ILE A 188 43.24 16.98 -13.74
C ILE A 188 44.70 17.03 -14.20
N SER A 189 45.29 18.23 -14.35
CA SER A 189 46.69 18.37 -14.77
C SER A 189 47.65 17.69 -13.77
N VAL A 190 47.40 17.86 -12.46
CA VAL A 190 48.20 17.23 -11.39
C VAL A 190 48.09 15.71 -11.44
N LEU A 191 46.88 15.16 -11.58
CA LEU A 191 46.66 13.71 -11.68
C LEU A 191 47.36 13.10 -12.90
N LEU A 192 47.30 13.78 -14.04
CA LEU A 192 47.98 13.33 -15.26
C LEU A 192 49.51 13.41 -15.12
N GLN A 193 50.03 14.46 -14.49
CA GLN A 193 51.47 14.62 -14.24
C GLN A 193 52.01 13.60 -13.23
N LEU A 194 51.32 13.38 -12.12
CA LEU A 194 51.66 12.34 -11.14
C LEU A 194 51.72 10.97 -11.81
N TYR A 195 50.74 10.68 -12.66
CA TYR A 195 50.67 9.41 -13.37
C TYR A 195 51.74 9.28 -14.46
N ALA A 196 52.08 10.37 -15.16
CA ALA A 196 53.19 10.41 -16.10
C ALA A 196 54.54 10.21 -15.38
N ALA A 197 54.74 10.83 -14.22
CA ALA A 197 55.94 10.66 -13.40
C ALA A 197 56.11 9.19 -12.94
N GLU A 198 55.01 8.52 -12.57
CA GLU A 198 54.99 7.07 -12.28
C GLU A 198 55.30 6.20 -13.52
N MET A 199 54.87 6.60 -14.72
CA MET A 199 55.16 5.87 -15.96
C MET A 199 56.60 6.02 -16.43
N PHE A 200 57.19 7.20 -16.25
CA PHE A 200 58.54 7.52 -16.72
C PHE A 200 59.62 7.40 -15.64
N GLY A 201 59.27 6.94 -14.44
CA GLY A 201 60.23 6.55 -13.41
C GLY A 201 61.12 7.68 -12.91
N VAL A 202 60.61 8.91 -12.82
CA VAL A 202 61.36 10.00 -12.19
C VAL A 202 61.18 9.89 -10.68
N SER A 203 62.03 9.07 -10.06
CA SER A 203 62.31 9.19 -8.63
C SER A 203 62.83 10.60 -8.40
N ALA A 204 62.07 11.44 -7.70
CA ALA A 204 62.56 12.73 -7.24
C ALA A 204 63.71 12.47 -6.27
N GLY A 205 64.95 12.64 -6.76
CA GLY A 205 66.16 12.79 -5.95
C GLY A 205 66.31 14.23 -5.49
#